data_AF-A0AAD1HGY0-F1
#
_entry.id   AF-A0AAD1HGY0-F1
#
_cell.length_a   1.000
_cell.length_b   1.000
_cell.length_c   1.000
_cell.angle_alpha   90.00
_cell.angle_beta   90.00
_cell.angle_gamma   90.00
#
_symmetry.space_group_name_H-M   'P 1'
#
loop_
_entity.id
_entity.type
_entity.pdbx_description
1 polymer ?
#
loop_
_entity_poly.entity_id
_entity_poly.type
_entity_poly.pdbx_seq_one_letter_code
_entity_poly.pdbx_strand_id
1 'polypeptide(L)'
;MNQEIREVPSTRRGPMGAIDSFLKSPFAGIAPWALLSVLSGPGHFSQAVLAAVGLSVVVLLISWARSIKVHSLEVFGLVFFAGLAAVGLLANDNVIRFLEVWAGELTNISLACFAWLTLLVRRPFTIAYAKDTTPQEYWDSPLFIRTNNVITAVWAGAFTFAAAVGFVGDYVLHDAGNFWTGWILQLAAIFFAISFSEFYPDYAAARFDRANGEAAQLPSVLGAVEWLPTFVIVTGVAGLVTGAIDFGVGVALIVAGSVASGLLAKVTGSSGQDG
;
A
#
# COMPACT_ATOMS: atom_id res chain seq x y z
N MET A 1 -14.87 -55.50 17.39
CA MET A 1 -15.84 -54.70 16.61
C MET A 1 -15.27 -53.29 16.57
N ASN A 2 -14.46 -53.02 15.54
CA ASN A 2 -13.61 -51.84 15.44
C ASN A 2 -14.46 -50.60 15.12
N GLN A 3 -14.23 -49.51 15.85
CA GLN A 3 -14.76 -48.20 15.54
C GLN A 3 -14.05 -47.67 14.29
N GLU A 4 -14.79 -47.53 13.19
CA GLU A 4 -14.35 -46.78 12.03
C GLU A 4 -14.14 -45.31 12.43
N ILE A 5 -12.88 -44.90 12.46
CA ILE A 5 -12.49 -43.50 12.46
C ILE A 5 -13.02 -42.91 11.15
N ARG A 6 -14.09 -42.10 11.22
CA ARG A 6 -14.50 -41.26 10.11
C ARG A 6 -13.40 -40.23 9.88
N GLU A 7 -12.56 -40.47 8.88
CA GLU A 7 -11.65 -39.47 8.34
C GLU A 7 -12.47 -38.26 7.89
N VAL A 8 -12.30 -37.14 8.61
CA VAL A 8 -12.72 -35.82 8.11
C VAL A 8 -11.90 -35.57 6.85
N PRO A 9 -12.52 -35.34 5.68
CA PRO A 9 -11.77 -35.11 4.46
C PRO A 9 -10.94 -33.84 4.66
N SER A 10 -9.62 -34.02 4.75
CA SER A 10 -8.67 -32.93 4.66
C SER A 10 -8.91 -32.24 3.32
N THR A 11 -9.49 -31.05 3.35
CA THR A 11 -9.54 -30.18 2.19
C THR A 11 -8.09 -29.82 1.87
N ARG A 12 -7.48 -30.60 0.98
CA ARG A 12 -6.21 -30.23 0.33
C ARG A 12 -6.48 -28.91 -0.39
N ARG A 13 -6.17 -27.79 0.27
CA ARG A 13 -5.95 -26.51 -0.42
C ARG A 13 -4.79 -26.79 -1.38
N GLY A 14 -5.10 -26.96 -2.67
CA GLY A 14 -4.05 -26.94 -3.69
C GLY A 14 -3.22 -25.67 -3.51
N PRO A 15 -1.91 -25.70 -3.81
CA PRO A 15 -1.10 -24.50 -3.74
C PRO A 15 -1.74 -23.47 -4.66
N MET A 16 -2.34 -22.42 -4.08
CA MET A 16 -2.79 -21.28 -4.87
C MET A 16 -1.57 -20.84 -5.67
N GLY A 17 -1.67 -20.79 -7.00
CA GLY A 17 -0.57 -20.28 -7.80
C GLY A 17 -0.24 -18.87 -7.31
N ALA A 18 1.04 -18.51 -7.21
CA ALA A 18 1.46 -17.20 -6.70
C ALA A 18 0.69 -16.02 -7.33
N ILE A 19 0.24 -16.18 -8.58
CA ILE A 19 -0.62 -15.26 -9.32
C ILE A 19 -2.00 -15.08 -8.66
N ASP A 20 -2.66 -16.15 -8.19
CA ASP A 20 -3.97 -16.04 -7.50
C ASP A 20 -3.83 -15.31 -6.17
N SER A 21 -2.73 -15.57 -5.46
CA SER A 21 -2.42 -14.87 -4.21
C SER A 21 -2.21 -13.38 -4.45
N PHE A 22 -1.45 -13.02 -5.48
CA PHE A 22 -1.24 -11.64 -5.89
C PHE A 22 -2.55 -10.96 -6.31
N LEU A 23 -3.36 -11.57 -7.18
CA LEU A 23 -4.60 -10.98 -7.70
C LEU A 23 -5.68 -10.78 -6.64
N LYS A 24 -5.69 -11.60 -5.58
CA LYS A 24 -6.60 -11.44 -4.44
C LYS A 24 -6.09 -10.42 -3.42
N SER A 25 -4.83 -10.00 -3.54
CA SER A 25 -4.23 -9.05 -2.60
C SER A 25 -4.47 -7.61 -3.03
N PRO A 26 -4.49 -6.66 -2.08
CA PRO A 26 -4.52 -5.22 -2.38
C PRO A 26 -3.37 -4.76 -3.31
N PHE A 27 -2.27 -5.51 -3.38
CA PHE A 27 -1.13 -5.20 -4.24
C PHE A 27 -1.48 -5.21 -5.73
N ALA A 28 -2.44 -6.04 -6.18
CA ALA A 28 -2.85 -6.05 -7.58
C ALA A 28 -3.49 -4.72 -8.01
N GLY A 29 -4.23 -4.07 -7.11
CA GLY A 29 -4.84 -2.76 -7.36
C GLY A 29 -3.85 -1.60 -7.29
N ILE A 30 -2.76 -1.73 -6.54
CA ILE A 30 -1.75 -0.68 -6.34
C ILE A 30 -0.59 -0.77 -7.36
N ALA A 31 -0.28 -1.98 -7.87
CA ALA A 31 0.86 -2.20 -8.74
C ALA A 31 0.90 -1.34 -10.03
N PRO A 32 -0.21 -1.13 -10.76
CA PRO A 32 -0.20 -0.24 -11.92
C PRO A 32 0.14 1.22 -11.58
N TRP A 33 -0.30 1.69 -10.41
CA TRP A 33 0.00 3.04 -9.93
C TRP A 33 1.49 3.18 -9.59
N ALA A 34 2.04 2.21 -8.86
CA ALA A 34 3.47 2.18 -8.57
C ALA A 34 4.32 2.12 -9.84
N LEU A 35 3.89 1.34 -10.84
CA LEU A 35 4.56 1.25 -12.14
C LEU A 35 4.56 2.60 -12.87
N LEU A 36 3.42 3.29 -12.88
CA LEU A 36 3.34 4.64 -13.45
C LEU A 36 4.31 5.58 -12.75
N SER A 37 4.28 5.65 -11.41
CA SER A 37 5.13 6.54 -10.62
C SER A 37 6.63 6.29 -10.81
N VAL A 38 7.04 5.02 -10.98
CA VAL A 38 8.45 4.66 -11.20
C VAL A 38 8.93 5.00 -12.61
N LEU A 39 8.05 4.86 -13.61
CA LEU A 39 8.41 5.07 -15.02
C LEU A 39 8.14 6.50 -15.51
N SER A 40 7.35 7.30 -14.79
CA SER A 40 7.07 8.70 -15.12
C SER A 40 8.27 9.58 -14.81
N GLY A 41 9.33 9.46 -15.62
CA GLY A 41 10.46 10.36 -15.65
C GLY A 41 10.52 11.16 -16.96
N PRO A 42 11.40 12.17 -17.05
CA PRO A 42 11.56 12.99 -18.25
C PRO A 42 11.75 12.14 -19.51
N GLY A 43 10.95 12.39 -20.54
CA GLY A 43 10.98 11.66 -21.83
C GLY A 43 10.37 10.25 -21.82
N HIS A 44 9.87 9.74 -20.68
CA HIS A 44 9.35 8.37 -20.57
C HIS A 44 7.83 8.29 -20.31
N PHE A 45 7.13 9.44 -20.28
CA PHE A 45 5.70 9.49 -19.93
C PHE A 45 4.82 8.56 -20.77
N SER A 46 4.97 8.56 -22.10
CA SER A 46 4.17 7.68 -22.98
C SER A 46 4.39 6.20 -22.68
N GLN A 47 5.64 5.80 -22.41
CA GLN A 47 5.98 4.42 -22.05
C GLN A 47 5.42 4.04 -20.68
N ALA A 48 5.51 4.94 -19.71
CA ALA A 48 4.99 4.77 -18.36
C ALA A 48 3.46 4.56 -18.36
N VAL A 49 2.74 5.41 -19.10
CA VAL A 49 1.29 5.33 -19.23
C VAL A 49 0.87 4.06 -19.96
N LEU A 50 1.52 3.70 -21.07
CA LEU A 50 1.23 2.46 -21.78
C LEU A 50 1.51 1.21 -20.93
N ALA A 51 2.58 1.22 -20.15
CA ALA A 51 2.92 0.14 -19.22
C ALA A 51 1.87 0.02 -18.10
N ALA A 52 1.42 1.14 -17.53
CA ALA A 52 0.38 1.17 -16.51
C ALA A 52 -0.97 0.69 -17.06
N VAL A 53 -1.41 1.18 -18.23
CA VAL A 53 -2.64 0.71 -18.91
C VAL A 53 -2.53 -0.78 -19.21
N GLY A 54 -1.40 -1.22 -19.80
CA GLY A 54 -1.16 -2.61 -20.13
C GLY A 54 -1.24 -3.52 -18.90
N LEU A 55 -0.59 -3.13 -17.80
CA LEU A 55 -0.63 -3.89 -16.55
C LEU A 55 -2.04 -3.92 -15.96
N SER A 56 -2.76 -2.79 -15.93
CA SER A 56 -4.15 -2.73 -15.46
C SER A 56 -5.08 -3.64 -16.29
N VAL A 57 -4.96 -3.62 -17.61
CA VAL A 57 -5.74 -4.48 -18.50
C VAL A 57 -5.40 -5.95 -18.26
N VAL A 58 -4.11 -6.30 -18.15
CA VAL A 58 -3.68 -7.67 -17.87
C VAL A 58 -4.23 -8.16 -16.52
N VAL A 59 -4.12 -7.35 -15.46
CA VAL A 59 -4.68 -7.68 -14.14
C VAL A 59 -6.19 -7.92 -14.23
N LEU A 60 -6.92 -7.04 -14.92
CA LEU A 60 -8.38 -7.18 -15.08
C LEU A 60 -8.78 -8.40 -15.90
N LEU A 61 -8.09 -8.66 -17.01
CA LEU A 61 -8.37 -9.81 -17.87
C LEU A 61 -8.08 -11.13 -17.15
N ILE A 62 -6.97 -11.21 -16.39
CA ILE A 62 -6.65 -12.42 -15.62
C ILE A 62 -7.63 -12.58 -14.46
N SER A 63 -7.97 -11.50 -13.74
CA SER A 63 -8.98 -11.56 -12.68
C SER A 63 -10.34 -12.02 -13.22
N TRP A 64 -10.76 -11.51 -14.37
CA TRP A 64 -11.99 -11.94 -15.04
C TRP A 64 -11.94 -13.41 -15.46
N ALA A 65 -10.85 -13.83 -16.11
CA ALA A 65 -10.65 -15.22 -16.54
C ALA A 65 -10.61 -16.21 -15.35
N ARG A 66 -10.22 -15.74 -14.16
CA ARG A 66 -10.14 -16.53 -12.93
C ARG A 66 -11.33 -16.32 -11.99
N SER A 67 -12.36 -15.58 -12.42
CA SER A 67 -13.54 -15.23 -11.61
C SER A 67 -13.19 -14.58 -10.27
N ILE A 68 -12.08 -13.84 -10.22
CA ILE A 68 -11.66 -13.04 -9.07
C ILE A 68 -12.41 -11.70 -9.14
N LYS A 69 -12.95 -11.25 -8.00
CA LYS A 69 -13.70 -10.00 -7.95
C LYS A 69 -12.80 -8.81 -8.28
N VAL A 70 -13.32 -7.91 -9.10
CA VAL A 70 -12.73 -6.61 -9.39
C VAL A 70 -13.34 -5.60 -8.42
N HIS A 71 -12.50 -4.83 -7.75
CA HIS A 71 -12.87 -3.81 -6.79
C HIS A 71 -12.85 -2.41 -7.43
N SER A 72 -13.31 -1.43 -6.66
CA SER A 72 -13.45 -0.05 -7.13
C SER A 72 -12.11 0.60 -7.47
N LEU A 73 -11.02 0.19 -6.82
CA LEU A 73 -9.68 0.76 -7.06
C LEU A 73 -9.10 0.31 -8.41
N GLU A 74 -9.28 -0.96 -8.83
CA GLU A 74 -8.81 -1.40 -10.14
C GLU A 74 -9.59 -0.70 -11.27
N VAL A 75 -10.91 -0.55 -11.11
CA VAL A 75 -11.75 0.18 -12.08
C VAL A 75 -11.34 1.65 -12.14
N PHE A 76 -11.17 2.30 -10.99
CA PHE A 76 -10.72 3.68 -10.92
C PHE A 76 -9.34 3.87 -11.59
N GLY A 77 -8.39 2.98 -11.29
CA GLY A 77 -7.08 2.97 -11.94
C GLY A 77 -7.17 2.83 -13.45
N LEU A 78 -7.93 1.85 -13.96
CA LEU A 78 -8.09 1.68 -15.40
C LEU A 78 -8.66 2.95 -16.06
N VAL A 79 -9.70 3.56 -15.49
CA VAL A 79 -10.31 4.79 -16.02
C VAL A 79 -9.30 5.94 -16.01
N PHE A 80 -8.54 6.09 -14.92
CA PHE A 80 -7.52 7.12 -14.79
C PHE A 80 -6.41 6.94 -15.83
N PHE A 81 -5.82 5.75 -15.95
CA PHE A 81 -4.74 5.48 -16.90
C PHE A 81 -5.22 5.56 -18.36
N ALA A 82 -6.43 5.09 -18.65
CA ALA A 82 -7.02 5.25 -19.98
C ALA A 82 -7.23 6.74 -20.32
N GLY A 83 -7.64 7.54 -19.35
CA GLY A 83 -7.71 9.01 -19.48
C GLY A 83 -6.35 9.63 -19.76
N LEU A 84 -5.31 9.27 -18.99
CA LEU A 84 -3.94 9.72 -19.24
C LEU A 84 -3.43 9.30 -20.62
N ALA A 85 -3.72 8.08 -21.06
CA ALA A 85 -3.35 7.59 -22.38
C ALA A 85 -4.04 8.37 -23.50
N ALA A 86 -5.34 8.63 -23.36
CA ALA A 86 -6.08 9.44 -24.32
C ALA A 86 -5.54 10.88 -24.40
N VAL A 87 -5.21 11.49 -23.26
CA VAL A 87 -4.57 12.81 -23.22
C VAL A 87 -3.20 12.76 -23.88
N GLY A 88 -2.37 11.76 -23.57
CA GLY A 88 -1.05 11.59 -24.19
C GLY A 88 -1.08 11.42 -25.71
N LEU A 89 -2.16 10.85 -26.26
CA LEU A 89 -2.33 10.67 -27.71
C LEU A 89 -2.87 11.91 -28.43
N LEU A 90 -3.65 12.75 -27.73
CA LEU A 90 -4.39 13.87 -28.33
C LEU A 90 -3.79 15.24 -27.99
N ALA A 91 -2.94 15.32 -26.97
CA ALA A 91 -2.44 16.59 -26.46
C ALA A 91 -1.18 17.07 -27.20
N ASN A 92 -0.91 18.37 -27.09
CA ASN A 92 0.27 19.00 -27.65
C ASN A 92 1.53 18.80 -26.76
N ASP A 93 2.70 19.10 -27.31
CA ASP A 93 3.99 18.95 -26.61
C ASP A 93 4.06 19.70 -25.27
N ASN A 94 3.33 20.80 -25.11
CA ASN A 94 3.28 21.56 -23.86
C ASN A 94 2.56 20.79 -22.75
N VAL A 95 1.43 20.15 -23.08
CA VAL A 95 0.69 19.31 -22.14
C VAL A 95 1.48 18.05 -21.82
N ILE A 96 2.14 17.44 -22.80
CA ILE A 96 2.98 16.25 -22.55
C ILE A 96 4.13 16.60 -21.60
N ARG A 97 4.84 17.72 -21.82
CA ARG A 97 5.88 18.20 -20.90
C ARG A 97 5.34 18.48 -19.49
N PHE A 98 4.14 19.03 -19.38
CA PHE A 98 3.48 19.22 -18.09
C PHE A 98 3.24 17.87 -17.40
N LEU A 99 2.71 16.88 -18.13
CA LEU A 99 2.45 15.56 -17.57
C LEU A 99 3.74 14.79 -17.24
N GLU A 100 4.84 14.99 -17.97
CA GLU A 100 6.14 14.41 -17.61
C GLU A 100 6.64 14.84 -16.24
N VAL A 101 6.28 16.06 -15.81
CA VAL A 101 6.61 16.56 -14.48
C VAL A 101 5.54 16.14 -13.47
N TRP A 102 4.28 16.42 -13.76
CA TRP A 102 3.19 16.39 -12.78
C TRP A 102 2.40 15.07 -12.73
N ALA A 103 2.71 14.06 -13.54
CA ALA A 103 1.93 12.82 -13.56
C ALA A 103 1.99 12.03 -12.24
N GLY A 104 3.13 12.06 -11.54
CA GLY A 104 3.27 11.44 -10.22
C GLY A 104 2.36 12.11 -9.19
N GLU A 105 2.33 13.44 -9.20
CA GLU A 105 1.55 14.29 -8.30
C GLU A 105 0.07 14.14 -8.60
N LEU A 106 -0.32 14.19 -9.88
CA LEU A 106 -1.69 13.95 -10.33
C LEU A 106 -2.18 12.56 -9.91
N THR A 107 -1.31 11.56 -9.94
CA THR A 107 -1.60 10.21 -9.46
C THR A 107 -1.88 10.21 -7.95
N ASN A 108 -0.97 10.75 -7.14
CA ASN A 108 -1.14 10.82 -5.69
C ASN A 108 -2.37 11.64 -5.28
N ILE A 109 -2.62 12.77 -5.95
CA ILE A 109 -3.81 13.61 -5.74
C ILE A 109 -5.07 12.83 -6.09
N SER A 110 -5.09 12.11 -7.22
CA SER A 110 -6.25 11.33 -7.65
C SER A 110 -6.57 10.20 -6.68
N LEU A 111 -5.56 9.50 -6.18
CA LEU A 111 -5.71 8.47 -5.16
C LEU A 111 -6.19 9.04 -3.81
N ALA A 112 -5.64 10.19 -3.39
CA ALA A 112 -6.09 10.89 -2.19
C ALA A 112 -7.56 11.32 -2.32
N CYS A 113 -7.93 11.95 -3.43
CA CYS A 113 -9.31 12.35 -3.72
C CYS A 113 -10.24 11.14 -3.73
N PHE A 114 -9.85 10.04 -4.37
CA PHE A 114 -10.63 8.80 -4.37
C PHE A 114 -10.85 8.28 -2.95
N ALA A 115 -9.79 8.14 -2.15
CA ALA A 115 -9.88 7.64 -0.78
C ALA A 115 -10.75 8.55 0.11
N TRP A 116 -10.53 9.87 0.07
CA TRP A 116 -11.35 10.84 0.81
C TRP A 116 -12.81 10.84 0.36
N LEU A 117 -13.07 10.75 -0.94
CA LEU A 117 -14.43 10.70 -1.48
C LEU A 117 -15.16 9.45 -0.97
N THR A 118 -14.49 8.29 -0.96
CA THR A 118 -15.08 7.04 -0.46
C THR A 118 -15.44 7.12 1.03
N LEU A 119 -14.63 7.82 1.84
CA LEU A 119 -14.97 8.14 3.23
C LEU A 119 -16.17 9.09 3.32
N LEU A 120 -16.19 10.14 2.50
CA LEU A 120 -17.24 11.15 2.51
C LEU A 120 -18.61 10.55 2.18
N VAL A 121 -18.67 9.65 1.18
CA VAL A 121 -19.90 8.92 0.83
C VAL A 121 -20.19 7.73 1.76
N ARG A 122 -19.41 7.57 2.84
CA ARG A 122 -19.54 6.50 3.85
C ARG A 122 -19.45 5.09 3.28
N ARG A 123 -18.68 4.93 2.20
CA ARG A 123 -18.39 3.63 1.56
C ARG A 123 -16.88 3.52 1.35
N PRO A 124 -16.06 3.45 2.42
CA PRO A 124 -14.62 3.34 2.32
C PRO A 124 -14.20 2.22 1.36
N PHE A 125 -13.26 2.51 0.46
CA PHE A 125 -12.86 1.55 -0.57
C PHE A 125 -12.30 0.24 0.01
N THR A 126 -11.73 0.29 1.22
CA THR A 126 -11.14 -0.88 1.88
C THR A 126 -12.18 -1.93 2.28
N ILE A 127 -13.46 -1.56 2.47
CA ILE A 127 -14.53 -2.53 2.78
C ILE A 127 -14.61 -3.60 1.69
N ALA A 128 -14.47 -3.20 0.43
CA ALA A 128 -14.60 -4.12 -0.69
C ALA A 128 -13.56 -5.25 -0.60
N TYR A 129 -12.31 -4.88 -0.27
CA TYR A 129 -11.22 -5.83 -0.03
C TYR A 129 -11.38 -6.62 1.27
N ALA A 130 -11.78 -5.97 2.37
CA ALA A 130 -11.94 -6.63 3.66
C ALA A 130 -13.05 -7.70 3.64
N LYS A 131 -14.08 -7.53 2.81
CA LYS A 131 -15.15 -8.53 2.62
C LYS A 131 -14.66 -9.82 1.96
N ASP A 132 -13.54 -9.80 1.25
CA ASP A 132 -12.99 -11.00 0.60
C ASP A 132 -12.21 -11.89 1.58
N THR A 133 -11.75 -11.34 2.71
CA THR A 133 -11.02 -12.08 3.75
C THR A 133 -11.83 -12.28 5.04
N THR A 134 -12.88 -11.49 5.26
CA THR A 134 -13.69 -11.52 6.49
C THR A 134 -14.98 -12.33 6.27
N PRO A 135 -15.39 -13.21 7.21
CA PRO A 135 -16.68 -13.90 7.14
C PRO A 135 -17.87 -12.94 7.01
N GLN A 136 -18.87 -13.34 6.23
CA GLN A 136 -20.03 -12.51 5.89
C GLN A 136 -20.82 -12.03 7.13
N GLU A 137 -20.80 -12.82 8.20
CA GLU A 137 -21.44 -12.55 9.48
C GLU A 137 -20.98 -11.23 10.12
N TYR A 138 -19.73 -10.83 9.86
CA TYR A 138 -19.12 -9.64 10.45
C TYR A 138 -19.21 -8.38 9.58
N TRP A 139 -19.68 -8.50 8.34
CA TRP A 139 -19.64 -7.42 7.34
C TRP A 139 -20.42 -6.16 7.75
N ASP A 140 -21.47 -6.33 8.55
CA ASP A 140 -22.32 -5.24 9.02
C ASP A 140 -22.03 -4.87 10.49
N SER A 141 -21.00 -5.48 11.10
CA SER A 141 -20.63 -5.16 12.48
C SER A 141 -20.08 -3.73 12.60
N PRO A 142 -20.40 -3.00 13.69
CA PRO A 142 -19.86 -1.66 13.91
C PRO A 142 -18.33 -1.64 13.97
N LEU A 143 -17.72 -2.70 14.51
CA LEU A 143 -16.27 -2.86 14.56
C LEU A 143 -15.68 -2.95 13.15
N PHE A 144 -16.21 -3.81 12.28
CA PHE A 144 -15.73 -3.96 10.90
C PHE A 144 -15.81 -2.65 10.11
N ILE A 145 -16.94 -1.93 10.20
CA ILE A 145 -17.14 -0.65 9.51
C ILE A 145 -16.17 0.40 10.05
N ARG A 146 -16.02 0.50 11.38
CA ARG A 146 -15.09 1.45 12.01
C ARG A 146 -13.64 1.18 11.64
N THR A 147 -13.23 -0.09 11.65
CA THR A 147 -11.87 -0.50 11.28
C THR A 147 -11.55 -0.08 9.85
N ASN A 148 -12.44 -0.36 8.90
CA ASN A 148 -12.26 0.03 7.51
C ASN A 148 -12.28 1.55 7.29
N ASN A 149 -13.10 2.30 8.03
CA ASN A 149 -13.07 3.76 7.99
C ASN A 149 -11.71 4.31 8.43
N VAL A 150 -11.13 3.78 9.51
CA VAL A 150 -9.82 4.22 10.00
C VAL A 150 -8.72 3.84 9.01
N ILE A 151 -8.71 2.61 8.50
CA ILE A 151 -7.72 2.17 7.51
C ILE A 151 -7.81 3.03 6.25
N THR A 152 -9.01 3.28 5.73
CA THR A 152 -9.19 4.16 4.56
C THR A 152 -8.73 5.59 4.84
N ALA A 153 -8.94 6.11 6.06
CA ALA A 153 -8.43 7.44 6.43
C ALA A 153 -6.90 7.49 6.48
N VAL A 154 -6.25 6.42 6.93
CA VAL A 154 -4.78 6.30 6.88
C VAL A 154 -4.27 6.27 5.44
N TRP A 155 -4.91 5.50 4.55
CA TRP A 155 -4.60 5.52 3.12
C TRP A 155 -4.79 6.91 2.50
N ALA A 156 -5.92 7.57 2.79
CA ALA A 156 -6.19 8.92 2.31
C ALA A 156 -5.13 9.92 2.80
N GLY A 157 -4.73 9.82 4.07
CA GLY A 157 -3.65 10.61 4.66
C GLY A 157 -2.30 10.33 4.01
N ALA A 158 -1.95 9.07 3.76
CA ALA A 158 -0.71 8.67 3.11
C ALA A 158 -0.60 9.21 1.68
N PHE A 159 -1.67 9.09 0.87
CA PHE A 159 -1.71 9.67 -0.47
C PHE A 159 -1.66 11.20 -0.46
N THR A 160 -2.34 11.83 0.51
CA THR A 160 -2.30 13.29 0.68
C THR A 160 -0.89 13.76 1.05
N PHE A 161 -0.21 13.04 1.94
CA PHE A 161 1.17 13.31 2.30
C PHE A 161 2.11 13.12 1.11
N ALA A 162 1.98 12.02 0.37
CA ALA A 162 2.77 11.77 -0.84
C ALA A 162 2.57 12.87 -1.89
N ALA A 163 1.33 13.31 -2.11
CA ALA A 163 1.01 14.44 -3.00
C ALA A 163 1.65 15.75 -2.53
N ALA A 164 1.57 16.07 -1.23
CA ALA A 164 2.15 17.28 -0.67
C ALA A 164 3.68 17.29 -0.77
N VAL A 165 4.32 16.14 -0.50
CA VAL A 165 5.77 15.99 -0.59
C VAL A 165 6.25 16.03 -2.04
N GLY A 166 5.58 15.34 -2.96
CA GLY A 166 5.86 15.42 -4.39
C GLY A 166 5.74 16.85 -4.90
N PHE A 167 4.67 17.55 -4.53
CA PHE A 167 4.50 18.98 -4.84
C PHE A 167 5.66 19.84 -4.33
N VAL A 168 6.19 19.58 -3.12
CA VAL A 168 7.38 20.28 -2.63
C VAL A 168 8.61 19.96 -3.49
N GLY A 169 8.80 18.71 -3.90
CA GLY A 169 9.87 18.32 -4.83
C GLY A 169 9.80 19.07 -6.16
N ASP A 170 8.63 19.05 -6.79
CA ASP A 170 8.43 19.63 -8.11
C ASP A 170 8.44 21.16 -8.11
N TYR A 171 7.68 21.75 -7.20
CA TYR A 171 7.44 23.20 -7.21
C TYR A 171 8.50 23.98 -6.45
N VAL A 172 8.98 23.44 -5.31
CA VAL A 172 9.96 24.15 -4.47
C VAL A 172 11.38 23.77 -4.87
N LEU A 173 11.67 22.46 -4.96
CA LEU A 173 13.02 21.98 -5.29
C LEU A 173 13.30 21.97 -6.79
N HIS A 174 12.26 22.09 -7.64
CA HIS A 174 12.38 21.99 -9.10
C HIS A 174 13.04 20.68 -9.55
N ASP A 175 12.82 19.60 -8.79
CA ASP A 175 13.42 18.29 -8.98
C ASP A 175 12.41 17.18 -8.66
N ALA A 176 11.65 16.77 -9.68
CA ALA A 176 10.70 15.67 -9.59
C ALA A 176 11.37 14.32 -9.29
N GLY A 177 12.65 14.19 -9.66
CA GLY A 177 13.46 13.00 -9.40
C GLY A 177 14.11 12.98 -8.02
N ASN A 178 13.83 13.98 -7.17
CA ASN A 178 14.54 14.13 -5.90
C ASN A 178 14.41 12.87 -5.04
N PHE A 179 15.55 12.40 -4.52
CA PHE A 179 15.61 11.17 -3.75
C PHE A 179 14.64 11.17 -2.55
N TRP A 180 14.54 12.28 -1.82
CA TRP A 180 13.70 12.34 -0.63
C TRP A 180 12.23 12.55 -0.98
N THR A 181 11.94 13.58 -1.77
CA THR A 181 10.55 14.00 -2.03
C THR A 181 9.88 13.21 -3.14
N GLY A 182 10.63 12.77 -4.16
CA GLY A 182 10.15 11.94 -5.25
C GLY A 182 10.02 10.46 -4.88
N TRP A 183 10.81 9.97 -3.92
CA TRP A 183 10.91 8.52 -3.64
C TRP A 183 10.72 8.16 -2.17
N ILE A 184 11.70 8.48 -1.31
CA ILE A 184 11.77 7.89 0.03
C ILE A 184 10.56 8.24 0.89
N LEU A 185 10.17 9.52 0.94
CA LEU A 185 9.03 9.94 1.77
C LEU A 185 7.70 9.40 1.24
N GLN A 186 7.53 9.33 -0.09
CA GLN A 186 6.32 8.76 -0.69
C GLN A 186 6.22 7.27 -0.37
N LEU A 187 7.30 6.51 -0.57
CA LEU A 187 7.36 5.08 -0.24
C LEU A 187 7.11 4.86 1.26
N ALA A 188 7.72 5.66 2.13
CA ALA A 188 7.51 5.58 3.58
C ALA A 188 6.02 5.70 3.97
N ALA A 189 5.29 6.61 3.32
CA ALA A 189 3.85 6.78 3.56
C ALA A 189 3.04 5.54 3.12
N ILE A 190 3.40 4.94 1.97
CA ILE A 190 2.76 3.72 1.48
C ILE A 190 3.06 2.52 2.41
N PHE A 191 4.32 2.33 2.80
CA PHE A 191 4.70 1.26 3.73
C PHE A 191 4.00 1.43 5.09
N PHE A 192 3.89 2.66 5.58
CA PHE A 192 3.11 2.94 6.78
C PHE A 192 1.65 2.53 6.62
N ALA A 193 0.99 2.92 5.52
CA ALA A 193 -0.41 2.57 5.29
C ALA A 193 -0.61 1.05 5.18
N ILE A 194 0.30 0.33 4.53
CA ILE A 194 0.28 -1.14 4.45
C ILE A 194 0.44 -1.76 5.83
N SER A 195 1.52 -1.42 6.54
CA SER A 195 1.79 -1.97 7.88
C SER A 195 0.66 -1.67 8.86
N PHE A 196 0.09 -0.46 8.80
CA PHE A 196 -1.07 -0.10 9.61
C PHE A 196 -2.32 -0.91 9.22
N SER A 197 -2.54 -1.18 7.94
CA SER A 197 -3.68 -1.98 7.46
C SER A 197 -3.62 -3.42 7.95
N GLU A 198 -2.41 -3.97 8.10
CA GLU A 198 -2.18 -5.33 8.64
C GLU A 198 -2.30 -5.35 10.17
N PHE A 199 -1.71 -4.37 10.86
CA PHE A 199 -1.69 -4.30 12.32
C PHE A 199 -3.03 -3.90 12.96
N TYR A 200 -3.72 -2.91 12.38
CA TYR A 200 -4.83 -2.24 13.05
C TYR A 200 -6.08 -3.09 13.28
N PRO A 201 -6.50 -4.01 12.38
CA PRO A 201 -7.64 -4.88 12.61
C PRO A 201 -7.51 -5.71 13.90
N ASP A 202 -6.35 -6.34 14.10
CA ASP A 202 -6.06 -7.16 15.28
C ASP A 202 -6.04 -6.31 16.56
N TYR A 203 -5.43 -5.14 16.49
CA TYR A 203 -5.43 -4.19 17.60
C TYR A 203 -6.84 -3.71 17.95
N ALA A 204 -7.68 -3.41 16.94
CA ALA A 204 -9.04 -2.96 17.14
C ALA A 204 -9.94 -4.06 17.74
N ALA A 205 -9.77 -5.31 17.30
CA ALA A 205 -10.46 -6.47 17.86
C ALA A 205 -10.04 -6.70 19.32
N ALA A 206 -8.75 -6.82 19.62
CA ALA A 206 -8.27 -7.04 20.98
C ALA A 206 -8.69 -5.90 21.95
N ARG A 207 -8.75 -4.65 21.45
CA ARG A 207 -9.26 -3.52 22.23
C ARG A 207 -10.76 -3.62 22.50
N PHE A 208 -11.54 -4.10 21.54
CA PHE A 208 -12.98 -4.31 21.70
C PHE A 208 -13.25 -5.41 22.74
N ASP A 209 -12.54 -6.54 22.65
CA ASP A 209 -12.68 -7.66 23.58
C ASP A 209 -12.33 -7.26 25.01
N ARG A 210 -11.21 -6.52 25.20
CA ARG A 210 -10.85 -5.97 26.51
C ARG A 210 -11.92 -5.01 27.05
N ALA A 211 -12.50 -4.17 26.20
CA ALA A 211 -13.56 -3.25 26.62
C ALA A 211 -14.84 -3.97 27.07
N ASN A 212 -15.07 -5.19 26.57
CA ASN A 212 -16.18 -6.06 26.97
C ASN A 212 -15.83 -6.99 28.15
N GLY A 213 -14.65 -6.83 28.75
CA GLY A 213 -14.21 -7.59 29.93
C GLY A 213 -13.56 -8.94 29.60
N GLU A 214 -13.27 -9.21 28.33
CA GLU A 214 -12.53 -10.41 27.92
C GLU A 214 -11.02 -10.21 28.10
N ALA A 215 -10.33 -11.30 28.46
CA ALA A 215 -8.88 -11.28 28.61
C ALA A 215 -8.20 -11.29 27.23
N ALA A 216 -8.05 -10.11 26.63
CA ALA A 216 -7.34 -9.92 25.37
C ALA A 216 -5.97 -9.26 25.58
N GLN A 217 -4.92 -9.88 25.03
CA GLN A 217 -3.60 -9.30 24.95
C GLN A 217 -3.56 -8.32 23.79
N LEU A 218 -3.28 -7.04 24.07
CA LEU A 218 -3.19 -6.04 23.01
C LEU A 218 -1.89 -6.26 22.21
N PRO A 219 -1.97 -6.34 20.87
CA PRO A 219 -0.80 -6.26 20.01
C PRO A 219 0.01 -4.99 20.35
N SER A 220 1.34 -5.12 20.31
CA SER A 220 2.23 -3.98 20.56
C SER A 220 2.02 -2.91 19.51
N VAL A 221 1.82 -1.65 19.92
CA VAL A 221 1.67 -0.51 19.00
C VAL A 221 2.89 -0.33 18.09
N LEU A 222 4.04 -0.89 18.49
CA LEU A 222 5.24 -0.95 17.66
C LEU A 222 5.03 -1.74 16.36
N GLY A 223 4.07 -2.67 16.30
CA GLY A 223 3.75 -3.42 15.10
C GLY A 223 3.43 -2.55 13.88
N ALA A 224 2.86 -1.36 14.08
CA ALA A 224 2.59 -0.41 13.00
C ALA A 224 3.85 0.27 12.41
N VAL A 225 5.00 0.15 13.08
CA VAL A 225 6.27 0.80 12.71
C VAL A 225 7.45 -0.17 12.63
N GLU A 226 7.20 -1.48 12.72
CA GLU A 226 8.24 -2.52 12.63
C GLU A 226 8.96 -2.53 11.27
N TRP A 227 8.32 -2.02 10.23
CA TRP A 227 8.91 -1.86 8.90
C TRP A 227 9.99 -0.76 8.85
N LEU A 228 9.92 0.22 9.76
CA LEU A 228 10.68 1.46 9.67
C LEU A 228 12.21 1.25 9.74
N PRO A 229 12.76 0.45 10.66
CA PRO A 229 14.21 0.25 10.74
C PRO A 229 14.80 -0.38 9.47
N THR A 230 14.14 -1.41 8.93
CA THR A 230 14.52 -2.04 7.66
C THR A 230 14.46 -1.03 6.52
N PHE A 231 13.40 -0.23 6.47
CA PHE A 231 13.26 0.82 5.47
C PHE A 231 14.37 1.89 5.55
N VAL A 232 14.76 2.30 6.76
CA VAL A 232 15.85 3.26 6.99
C VAL A 232 17.20 2.69 6.53
N ILE A 233 17.47 1.40 6.80
CA ILE A 233 18.68 0.73 6.29
C ILE A 233 18.68 0.72 4.76
N VAL A 234 17.57 0.26 4.14
CA VAL A 234 17.45 0.20 2.67
C VAL A 234 17.57 1.59 2.05
N THR A 235 17.02 2.62 2.69
CA THR A 235 17.16 4.02 2.28
C THR A 235 18.62 4.46 2.27
N GLY A 236 19.37 4.16 3.35
CA GLY A 236 20.80 4.47 3.42
C GLY A 236 21.61 3.76 2.34
N VAL A 237 21.36 2.46 2.12
CA VAL A 237 21.99 1.67 1.06
C VAL A 237 21.67 2.24 -0.33
N ALA A 238 20.39 2.47 -0.62
CA ALA A 238 19.94 3.00 -1.91
C ALA A 238 20.54 4.38 -2.18
N GLY A 239 20.58 5.27 -1.18
CA GLY A 239 21.18 6.59 -1.30
C GLY A 239 22.68 6.53 -1.60
N LEU A 240 23.42 5.60 -0.99
CA LEU A 240 24.85 5.40 -1.27
C LEU A 240 25.08 4.83 -2.67
N VAL A 241 24.30 3.82 -3.07
CA VAL A 241 24.42 3.15 -4.37
C VAL A 241 24.11 4.10 -5.52
N THR A 242 23.11 4.96 -5.35
CA THR A 242 22.70 5.95 -6.35
C THR A 242 23.55 7.22 -6.31
N GLY A 243 24.36 7.43 -5.27
CA GLY A 243 25.08 8.68 -5.04
C GLY A 243 24.17 9.86 -4.69
N ALA A 244 22.92 9.61 -4.30
CA ALA A 244 21.91 10.64 -4.03
C ALA A 244 22.08 11.31 -2.65
N ILE A 245 22.86 10.72 -1.76
CA ILE A 245 23.16 11.27 -0.42
C ILE A 245 24.67 11.19 -0.14
N ASP A 246 25.13 12.03 0.79
CA ASP A 246 26.50 11.98 1.28
C ASP A 246 26.83 10.65 1.96
N PHE A 247 28.10 10.22 1.89
CA PHE A 247 28.55 8.97 2.48
C PHE A 247 28.27 8.89 3.98
N GLY A 248 28.53 9.98 4.72
CA GLY A 248 28.28 10.07 6.15
C GLY A 248 26.79 9.93 6.48
N VAL A 249 25.91 10.54 5.69
CA VAL A 249 24.45 10.42 5.85
C VAL A 249 24.00 8.98 5.59
N GLY A 250 24.48 8.35 4.52
CA GLY A 250 24.12 6.97 4.21
C GLY A 250 24.55 5.98 5.28
N VAL A 251 25.80 6.09 5.77
CA VAL A 251 26.29 5.28 6.89
C VAL A 251 25.49 5.54 8.16
N ALA A 252 25.18 6.80 8.47
CA ALA A 252 24.38 7.15 9.65
C ALA A 252 22.98 6.50 9.61
N LEU A 253 22.30 6.51 8.45
CA LEU A 253 21.01 5.84 8.27
C LEU A 253 21.12 4.32 8.49
N ILE A 254 22.12 3.67 7.89
CA ILE A 254 22.33 2.21 8.04
C ILE A 254 22.58 1.85 9.50
N VAL A 255 23.42 2.60 10.20
CA VAL A 255 23.72 2.38 11.61
C VAL A 255 22.49 2.63 12.47
N ALA A 256 21.79 3.75 12.28
CA ALA A 256 20.59 4.10 13.03
C ALA A 256 19.49 3.05 12.87
N GLY A 257 19.21 2.61 11.64
CA GLY A 257 18.24 1.55 11.37
C GLY A 257 18.66 0.21 11.98
N SER A 258 19.94 -0.15 11.93
CA SER A 258 20.44 -1.40 12.55
C SER A 258 20.30 -1.39 14.07
N VAL A 259 20.61 -0.25 14.72
CA VAL A 259 20.42 -0.06 16.16
C VAL A 259 18.94 -0.12 16.52
N ALA A 260 18.07 0.56 15.77
CA ALA A 260 16.63 0.52 15.99
C ALA A 260 16.06 -0.90 15.84
N SER A 261 16.49 -1.67 14.83
CA SER A 261 16.11 -3.08 14.68
C SER A 261 16.53 -3.92 15.90
N GLY A 262 17.76 -3.73 16.39
CA GLY A 262 18.27 -4.43 17.57
C GLY A 262 17.51 -4.08 18.85
N LEU A 263 17.08 -2.84 18.99
CA LEU A 263 16.24 -2.40 20.12
C LEU A 263 14.82 -2.98 20.03
N LEU A 264 14.19 -2.94 18.85
CA LEU A 264 12.87 -3.55 18.66
C LEU A 264 12.90 -5.05 18.96
N ALA A 265 13.90 -5.78 18.48
CA ALA A 265 14.04 -7.22 18.75
C ALA A 265 14.16 -7.54 20.25
N LYS A 266 14.81 -6.67 21.04
CA LYS A 266 14.88 -6.83 22.50
C LYS A 266 13.55 -6.55 23.18
N VAL A 267 12.82 -5.53 22.73
CA VAL A 267 11.51 -5.18 23.29
C VAL A 267 10.47 -6.25 22.98
N THR A 268 10.45 -6.79 21.76
CA THR A 268 9.52 -7.86 21.38
C THR A 268 9.91 -9.23 21.96
N GLY A 269 11.22 -9.49 22.12
CA GLY A 269 11.73 -10.72 22.74
C GLY A 269 11.53 -10.80 24.25
N SER A 270 11.48 -9.67 24.96
CA SER A 270 11.25 -9.64 26.42
C SER A 270 9.78 -9.85 26.82
N SER A 271 8.83 -9.58 25.93
CA SER A 271 7.40 -9.86 26.16
C SER A 271 7.01 -11.35 26.10
N GLY A 272 7.94 -12.26 25.79
CA GLY A 272 7.69 -13.70 25.67
C GLY A 272 8.18 -14.57 26.83
N GLN A 273 8.74 -13.99 27.91
CA GLN A 273 9.30 -14.75 29.05
C GLN A 273 8.54 -14.61 30.37
N ASP A 274 7.46 -13.84 30.44
CA ASP A 274 6.65 -13.66 31.66
C ASP A 274 5.22 -14.25 31.52
N GLY A 275 5.11 -15.45 30.94
CA GLY A 275 3.85 -16.21 30.81
C GLY A 275 3.95 -17.61 31.39
#